data_AF-A0A2P6WBC7-F1
#
_entry.id   AF-A0A2P6WBC7-F1
#
_cell.length_a   1.000
_cell.length_b   1.000
_cell.length_c   1.000
_cell.angle_alpha   90.00
_cell.angle_beta   90.00
_cell.angle_gamma   90.00
#
_symmetry.space_group_name_H-M   'P 1'
#
loop_
_entity.id
_entity.type
_entity.pdbx_description
1 polymer ?
#
loop_
_entity_poly.entity_id
_entity_poly.type
_entity_poly.pdbx_seq_one_letter_code
_entity_poly.pdbx_strand_id
1 'polypeptide(L)'
;LDDPVIFLEPKKTYRAFKEEVDREKKVELEKARTVQEGEDATLIAWGAMVPVAEEAAEEVDADIEIVDPRTIYPTDFETIIDSVKKTGRAMILHEAPKTSGFGAEIASRINEEAILNLEAPVKRVTGPDVPYPLYTLEDYYMPNAERALEGLEELLEF
;
A
#
# COMPACT_ATOMS: atom_id res chain seq x y z
N LEU A 1 4.83 19.40 16.56
CA LEU A 1 3.68 18.51 16.74
C LEU A 1 3.54 18.32 18.24
N ASP A 2 2.60 19.06 18.84
CA ASP A 2 2.26 18.96 20.27
C ASP A 2 1.01 18.06 20.45
N ASP A 3 0.77 17.17 19.47
CA ASP A 3 -0.40 16.31 19.39
C ASP A 3 -0.06 14.87 19.82
N PRO A 4 -1.02 14.11 20.38
CA PRO A 4 -0.82 12.69 20.68
C PRO A 4 -0.56 11.88 19.40
N VAL A 5 0.49 11.05 19.42
CA VAL A 5 0.87 10.18 18.29
C VAL A 5 0.71 8.71 18.67
N ILE A 6 0.08 7.92 17.80
CA ILE A 6 0.04 6.47 17.87
C ILE A 6 1.03 5.92 16.84
N PHE A 7 2.07 5.23 17.31
CA PHE A 7 3.05 4.56 16.45
C PHE A 7 2.84 3.05 16.50
N LEU A 8 2.57 2.44 15.35
CA LEU A 8 2.29 1.01 15.22
C LEU A 8 3.49 0.30 14.59
N GLU A 9 4.19 -0.51 15.39
CA GLU A 9 5.35 -1.26 14.92
C GLU A 9 4.93 -2.60 14.30
N PRO A 10 5.20 -2.86 13.00
CA PRO A 10 4.85 -4.12 12.36
C PRO A 10 5.69 -5.27 12.93
N LYS A 11 5.16 -6.01 13.91
CA LYS A 11 5.90 -7.07 14.60
C LYS A 11 6.56 -8.12 13.68
N LYS A 12 5.98 -8.35 12.49
CA LYS A 12 6.49 -9.29 11.49
C LYS A 12 7.86 -8.86 10.96
N THR A 13 8.15 -7.56 10.91
CA THR A 13 9.40 -7.03 10.34
C THR A 13 10.56 -6.98 11.35
N TYR A 14 10.31 -7.04 12.65
CA TYR A 14 11.35 -6.94 13.69
C TYR A 14 12.56 -7.85 13.50
N ARG A 15 12.36 -9.02 12.88
CA ARG A 15 13.42 -10.01 12.63
C ARG A 15 13.42 -10.54 11.20
N ALA A 16 12.66 -9.91 10.31
CA ALA A 16 12.54 -10.38 8.93
C ALA A 16 13.79 -10.07 8.10
N PHE A 17 14.35 -8.87 8.26
CA PHE A 17 15.53 -8.41 7.54
C PHE A 17 16.40 -7.50 8.42
N LYS A 18 17.58 -7.15 7.93
CA LYS A 18 18.50 -6.19 8.56
C LYS A 18 18.97 -5.21 7.49
N GLU A 19 19.01 -3.95 7.87
CA GLU A 19 19.55 -2.87 7.04
C GLU A 19 20.47 -1.98 7.88
N GLU A 20 21.27 -1.16 7.21
CA GLU A 20 22.03 -0.11 7.88
C GLU A 20 21.09 1.03 8.26
N VAL A 21 21.05 1.37 9.55
CA VAL A 21 20.15 2.40 10.08
C VAL A 21 20.95 3.61 10.52
N ASP A 22 20.71 4.74 9.84
CA ASP A 22 21.13 6.05 10.33
C ASP A 22 20.23 6.47 11.51
N ARG A 23 20.84 6.53 12.69
CA ARG A 23 20.14 6.86 13.95
C ARG A 23 19.81 8.35 14.09
N GLU A 24 20.41 9.21 13.27
CA GLU A 24 20.15 10.64 13.29
C GLU A 24 19.08 11.05 12.28
N LYS A 25 18.78 10.16 11.31
CA LYS A 25 17.75 10.39 10.30
C LYS A 25 16.39 10.58 10.94
N LYS A 26 15.80 11.73 10.66
CA LYS A 26 14.41 12.04 11.01
C LYS A 26 13.55 11.84 9.77
N VAL A 27 12.40 11.20 9.97
CA VAL A 27 11.36 11.07 8.96
C VAL A 27 10.24 12.03 9.32
N GLU A 28 9.84 12.85 8.36
CA GLU A 28 8.71 13.76 8.52
C GLU A 28 7.41 12.97 8.59
N LEU A 29 6.56 13.28 9.57
CA LEU A 29 5.21 12.75 9.67
C LEU A 29 4.33 13.41 8.60
N GLU A 30 3.20 12.78 8.26
CA GLU A 30 2.24 13.32 7.29
C GLU A 30 2.81 13.46 5.86
N LYS A 31 3.95 12.82 5.58
CA LYS A 31 4.56 12.79 4.25
C LYS A 31 4.65 11.35 3.75
N ALA A 32 4.12 11.06 2.57
CA ALA A 32 4.32 9.77 1.92
C ALA A 32 5.76 9.61 1.38
N ARG A 33 6.14 8.37 1.05
CA ARG A 33 7.41 8.02 0.40
C ARG A 33 7.10 7.24 -0.87
N THR A 34 7.62 7.68 -2.01
CA THR A 34 7.76 6.80 -3.18
C THR A 34 8.88 5.81 -2.90
N VAL A 35 8.53 4.54 -2.77
CA VAL A 35 9.46 3.44 -2.49
C VAL A 35 10.21 3.04 -3.77
N GLN A 36 9.47 2.99 -4.87
CA GLN A 36 9.93 2.67 -6.21
C GLN A 36 9.14 3.54 -7.20
N GLU A 37 9.82 4.11 -8.19
CA GLU A 37 9.17 4.84 -9.29
C GLU A 37 8.64 3.86 -10.34
N GLY A 38 7.54 4.21 -10.99
CA GLY A 38 6.96 3.48 -12.12
C GLY A 38 5.97 4.33 -12.92
N GLU A 39 5.45 3.78 -14.00
CA GLU A 39 4.62 4.50 -14.97
C GLU A 39 3.30 3.78 -15.31
N ASP A 40 3.18 2.47 -15.09
CA ASP A 40 2.02 1.69 -15.55
C ASP A 40 0.90 1.57 -14.50
N ALA A 41 1.26 1.50 -13.22
CA ALA A 41 0.30 1.45 -12.11
C ALA A 41 0.90 1.97 -10.81
N THR A 42 0.06 2.56 -9.96
CA THR A 42 0.40 2.94 -8.58
C THR A 42 -0.06 1.87 -7.60
N LEU A 43 0.87 1.30 -6.82
CA LEU A 43 0.61 0.39 -5.72
C LEU A 43 0.82 1.10 -4.38
N ILE A 44 -0.27 1.34 -3.66
CA ILE A 44 -0.26 1.96 -2.32
C ILE A 44 -0.23 0.87 -1.24
N ALA A 45 0.82 0.83 -0.44
CA ALA A 45 1.01 -0.15 0.65
C ALA A 45 1.67 0.49 1.87
N TRP A 46 1.49 -0.07 3.08
CA TRP A 46 2.16 0.43 4.28
C TRP A 46 2.54 -0.70 5.24
N GLY A 47 3.46 -0.41 6.16
CA GLY A 47 3.89 -1.36 7.19
C GLY A 47 4.54 -2.61 6.57
N ALA A 48 4.14 -3.80 7.02
CA ALA A 48 4.72 -5.04 6.52
C ALA A 48 4.26 -5.43 5.11
N MET A 49 3.35 -4.66 4.49
CA MET A 49 2.92 -4.86 3.11
C MET A 49 3.83 -4.16 2.09
N VAL A 50 4.71 -3.25 2.51
CA VAL A 50 5.66 -2.61 1.58
C VAL A 50 6.62 -3.64 0.95
N PRO A 51 7.28 -4.53 1.71
CA PRO A 51 8.11 -5.57 1.09
C PRO A 51 7.32 -6.55 0.21
N VAL A 52 6.04 -6.79 0.54
CA VAL A 52 5.16 -7.65 -0.28
C VAL A 52 4.80 -6.96 -1.60
N ALA A 53 4.64 -5.64 -1.59
CA ALA A 53 4.44 -4.83 -2.78
C ALA A 53 5.68 -4.81 -3.67
N GLU A 54 6.88 -4.67 -3.07
CA GLU A 54 8.16 -4.76 -3.79
C GLU A 54 8.32 -6.13 -4.47
N GLU A 55 8.09 -7.23 -3.75
CA GLU A 55 8.16 -8.60 -4.30
C GLU A 55 7.18 -8.82 -5.46
N ALA A 56 5.94 -8.33 -5.35
CA ALA A 56 4.98 -8.44 -6.45
C ALA A 56 5.33 -7.57 -7.67
N ALA A 57 5.91 -6.38 -7.44
CA ALA A 57 6.35 -5.48 -8.49
C ALA A 57 7.58 -6.00 -9.25
N GLU A 58 8.43 -6.82 -8.61
CA GLU A 58 9.56 -7.49 -9.28
C GLU A 58 9.11 -8.58 -10.26
N GLU A 59 7.97 -9.22 -10.01
CA GLU A 59 7.48 -10.37 -10.78
C GLU A 59 6.50 -9.99 -11.90
N VAL A 60 5.86 -8.82 -11.83
CA VAL A 60 4.93 -8.34 -12.87
C VAL A 60 5.69 -7.73 -14.05
N ASP A 61 5.26 -8.00 -15.29
CA ASP A 61 5.83 -7.43 -16.52
C ASP A 61 5.30 -6.00 -16.78
N ALA A 62 5.49 -5.10 -15.81
CA ALA A 62 5.06 -3.70 -15.85
C ALA A 62 5.85 -2.82 -14.86
N ASP A 63 5.96 -1.52 -15.15
CA ASP A 63 6.63 -0.54 -14.29
C ASP A 63 5.69 -0.04 -13.19
N ILE A 64 5.79 -0.65 -12.00
CA ILE A 64 4.93 -0.31 -10.85
C ILE A 64 5.57 0.78 -9.99
N GLU A 65 4.82 1.86 -9.76
CA GLU A 65 5.13 2.86 -8.75
C GLU A 65 4.60 2.41 -7.39
N ILE A 66 5.47 2.31 -6.39
CA ILE A 66 5.08 1.93 -5.02
C ILE A 66 5.08 3.16 -4.12
N VAL A 67 3.93 3.46 -3.51
CA VAL A 67 3.76 4.58 -2.58
C VAL A 67 3.48 4.06 -1.17
N ASP A 68 4.32 4.44 -0.21
CA ASP A 68 4.10 4.22 1.21
C ASP A 68 3.59 5.52 1.86
N PRO A 69 2.30 5.58 2.29
CA PRO A 69 1.77 6.74 2.97
C PRO A 69 2.52 7.11 4.26
N ARG A 70 3.12 6.11 4.94
CA ARG A 70 3.74 6.16 6.28
C ARG A 70 2.80 6.59 7.42
N THR A 71 2.07 7.68 7.23
CA THR A 71 1.10 8.24 8.17
C THR A 71 -0.32 7.98 7.66
N ILE A 72 -1.11 7.27 8.48
CA ILE A 72 -2.52 6.97 8.19
C ILE A 72 -3.45 8.15 8.49
N TYR A 73 -3.06 9.02 9.44
CA TYR A 73 -3.80 10.24 9.70
C TYR A 73 -2.91 11.27 10.42
N PRO A 74 -2.81 12.51 9.89
CA PRO A 74 -3.22 12.95 8.54
C PRO A 74 -2.43 12.24 7.42
N THR A 75 -3.10 11.83 6.34
CA THR A 75 -2.46 11.18 5.19
C THR A 75 -2.10 12.19 4.10
N ASP A 76 -0.92 12.01 3.51
CA ASP A 76 -0.43 12.72 2.34
C ASP A 76 -1.17 12.27 1.07
N PHE A 77 -2.42 12.71 0.91
CA PHE A 77 -3.20 12.41 -0.28
C PHE A 77 -2.64 13.06 -1.54
N GLU A 78 -1.98 14.23 -1.43
CA GLU A 78 -1.37 14.91 -2.58
C GLU A 78 -0.42 13.97 -3.32
N THR A 79 0.51 13.33 -2.59
CA THR A 79 1.47 12.38 -3.19
C THR A 79 0.78 11.16 -3.80
N ILE A 80 -0.24 10.61 -3.15
CA ILE A 80 -1.00 9.47 -3.68
C ILE A 80 -1.73 9.85 -4.97
N ILE A 81 -2.43 10.99 -4.97
CA ILE A 81 -3.22 11.45 -6.10
C ILE A 81 -2.33 11.80 -7.29
N ASP A 82 -1.18 12.45 -7.07
CA ASP A 82 -0.24 12.77 -8.15
C ASP A 82 0.35 11.52 -8.79
N SER A 83 0.70 10.51 -7.97
CA SER A 83 1.12 9.20 -8.45
C SER A 83 0.04 8.53 -9.32
N VAL A 84 -1.21 8.50 -8.85
CA VAL A 84 -2.32 7.90 -9.62
C VAL A 84 -2.63 8.68 -10.90
N LYS A 85 -2.51 10.02 -10.89
CA LYS A 85 -2.66 10.82 -12.10
C LYS A 85 -1.56 10.54 -13.13
N LYS A 86 -0.35 10.21 -12.65
CA LYS A 86 0.79 9.82 -13.50
C LYS A 86 0.54 8.47 -14.17
N THR A 87 0.14 7.47 -13.40
CA THR A 87 0.06 6.06 -13.86
C THR A 87 -1.31 5.67 -14.45
N GLY A 88 -2.36 6.38 -14.08
CA GLY A 88 -3.74 6.11 -14.52
C GLY A 88 -4.38 4.86 -13.90
N ARG A 89 -3.65 4.06 -13.12
CA ARG A 89 -4.16 2.84 -12.45
C ARG A 89 -3.73 2.82 -10.99
N ALA A 90 -4.59 2.30 -10.11
CA ALA A 90 -4.29 2.27 -8.68
C ALA A 90 -4.69 0.93 -8.05
N MET A 91 -3.77 0.33 -7.28
CA MET A 91 -4.02 -0.78 -6.38
C MET A 91 -3.66 -0.40 -4.94
N ILE A 92 -4.47 -0.82 -3.98
CA ILE A 92 -4.22 -0.65 -2.55
C ILE A 92 -4.01 -2.02 -1.92
N LEU A 93 -2.91 -2.19 -1.18
CA LEU A 93 -2.53 -3.42 -0.50
C LEU A 93 -2.43 -3.21 1.01
N HIS A 94 -3.28 -3.89 1.80
CA HIS A 94 -3.21 -3.81 3.26
C HIS A 94 -3.72 -5.06 4.00
N GLU A 95 -3.16 -5.33 5.18
CA GLU A 95 -3.47 -6.53 5.98
C GLU A 95 -4.88 -6.56 6.56
N ALA A 96 -5.42 -5.38 6.89
CA ALA A 96 -6.71 -5.25 7.54
C ALA A 96 -7.88 -5.76 6.64
N PRO A 97 -9.03 -6.11 7.24
CA PRO A 97 -10.23 -6.46 6.49
C PRO A 97 -10.62 -5.44 5.41
N LYS A 98 -11.22 -5.93 4.33
CA LYS A 98 -11.64 -5.10 3.19
C LYS A 98 -12.67 -4.05 3.59
N THR A 99 -13.64 -4.44 4.40
CA THR A 99 -14.76 -3.61 4.81
C THR A 99 -14.33 -2.65 5.91
N SER A 100 -14.56 -1.36 5.71
CA SER A 100 -14.14 -0.27 6.62
C SER A 100 -12.63 -0.18 6.88
N GLY A 101 -11.81 -0.87 6.08
CA GLY A 101 -10.36 -0.68 6.08
C GLY A 101 -9.97 0.67 5.48
N PHE A 102 -8.80 1.20 5.86
CA PHE A 102 -8.34 2.51 5.38
C PHE A 102 -8.18 2.59 3.86
N GLY A 103 -7.99 1.45 3.17
CA GLY A 103 -8.02 1.42 1.71
C GLY A 103 -9.34 1.87 1.09
N ALA A 104 -10.46 1.85 1.83
CA ALA A 104 -11.71 2.44 1.35
C ALA A 104 -11.65 3.97 1.28
N GLU A 105 -11.03 4.62 2.27
CA GLU A 105 -10.84 6.08 2.29
C GLU A 105 -9.93 6.51 1.12
N ILE A 106 -8.80 5.83 0.95
CA ILE A 106 -7.87 6.10 -0.17
C ILE A 106 -8.59 5.94 -1.51
N ALA A 107 -9.33 4.85 -1.71
CA ALA A 107 -10.08 4.64 -2.94
C ALA A 107 -11.14 5.73 -3.19
N SER A 108 -11.83 6.19 -2.14
CA SER A 108 -12.80 7.29 -2.25
C SER A 108 -12.12 8.59 -2.69
N ARG A 109 -11.01 8.96 -2.04
CA ARG A 109 -10.23 10.16 -2.37
C ARG A 109 -9.69 10.14 -3.80
N ILE A 110 -9.18 8.99 -4.25
CA ILE A 110 -8.76 8.80 -5.64
C ILE A 110 -9.93 9.04 -6.61
N ASN A 111 -11.10 8.47 -6.32
CA ASN A 111 -12.30 8.69 -7.16
C ASN A 111 -12.80 10.14 -7.10
N GLU A 112 -12.60 10.87 -6.01
CA GLU A 112 -12.97 12.30 -5.94
C GLU A 112 -12.03 13.19 -6.76
N GLU A 113 -10.73 12.88 -6.75
CA GLU A 113 -9.69 13.82 -7.21
C GLU A 113 -8.98 13.41 -8.51
N ALA A 114 -9.10 12.14 -8.93
CA ALA A 114 -8.39 11.59 -10.08
C ALA A 114 -9.29 10.72 -10.99
N ILE A 115 -10.63 10.79 -10.86
CA ILE A 115 -11.54 9.95 -11.66
C ILE A 115 -11.35 10.09 -13.18
N LEU A 116 -10.98 11.28 -13.66
CA LEU A 116 -10.75 11.52 -15.10
C LEU A 116 -9.42 10.93 -15.60
N ASN A 117 -8.54 10.53 -14.68
CA ASN A 117 -7.26 9.90 -14.99
C ASN A 117 -7.31 8.38 -14.87
N LEU A 118 -8.33 7.82 -14.24
CA LEU A 118 -8.42 6.38 -14.01
C LEU A 118 -8.73 5.63 -15.33
N GLU A 119 -7.81 4.77 -15.72
CA GLU A 119 -7.96 3.83 -16.83
C GLU A 119 -8.62 2.52 -16.38
N ALA A 120 -8.58 2.22 -15.08
CA ALA A 120 -9.20 1.05 -14.47
C ALA A 120 -9.79 1.34 -13.08
N PRO A 121 -10.75 0.55 -12.57
CA PRO A 121 -11.27 0.69 -11.23
C PRO A 121 -10.18 0.48 -10.18
N VAL A 122 -10.15 1.32 -9.13
CA VAL A 122 -9.20 1.16 -8.03
C VAL A 122 -9.32 -0.22 -7.40
N LYS A 123 -8.24 -1.01 -7.49
CA LYS A 123 -8.16 -2.37 -6.95
C LYS A 123 -7.81 -2.34 -5.46
N ARG A 124 -8.36 -3.27 -4.69
CA ARG A 124 -8.02 -3.44 -3.26
C ARG A 124 -7.75 -4.91 -2.96
N VAL A 125 -6.50 -5.21 -2.62
CA VAL A 125 -6.04 -6.53 -2.16
C VAL A 125 -5.87 -6.44 -0.65
N THR A 126 -6.70 -7.18 0.09
CA THR A 126 -6.82 -7.02 1.54
C THR A 126 -6.99 -8.33 2.28
N GLY A 127 -6.93 -8.30 3.61
CA GLY A 127 -7.45 -9.38 4.43
C GLY A 127 -8.95 -9.60 4.20
N PRO A 128 -9.45 -10.84 4.34
CA PRO A 128 -10.88 -11.13 4.25
C PRO A 128 -11.68 -10.55 5.42
N ASP A 129 -12.99 -10.34 5.23
CA ASP A 129 -13.93 -9.83 6.24
C ASP A 129 -14.33 -10.89 7.28
N VAL A 130 -13.33 -11.43 7.97
CA VAL A 130 -13.45 -12.37 9.07
C VAL A 130 -12.49 -11.97 10.20
N PRO A 131 -12.73 -12.43 11.45
CA PRO A 131 -11.78 -12.22 12.53
C PRO A 131 -10.39 -12.77 12.18
N TYR A 132 -9.33 -12.11 12.67
CA TYR A 132 -7.96 -12.59 12.47
C TYR A 132 -7.84 -14.02 13.04
N PRO A 133 -7.33 -14.97 12.26
CA PRO A 133 -7.37 -16.37 12.67
C PRO A 133 -6.24 -16.73 13.63
N LEU A 134 -6.26 -17.98 14.11
CA LEU A 134 -5.09 -18.58 14.75
C LEU A 134 -3.98 -18.82 13.74
N TYR A 135 -2.74 -18.95 14.23
CA TYR A 135 -1.51 -19.01 13.41
C TYR A 135 -1.57 -20.01 12.25
N THR A 136 -2.27 -21.15 12.41
CA THR A 136 -2.35 -22.20 11.38
C THR A 136 -3.06 -21.75 10.10
N LEU A 137 -3.82 -20.66 10.14
CA LEU A 137 -4.56 -20.11 9.01
C LEU A 137 -4.07 -18.70 8.62
N GLU A 138 -3.00 -18.21 9.25
CA GLU A 138 -2.49 -16.85 9.03
C GLU A 138 -2.06 -16.64 7.58
N ASP A 139 -1.38 -17.62 6.97
CA ASP A 139 -0.92 -17.55 5.57
C ASP A 139 -2.09 -17.47 4.57
N TYR A 140 -3.26 -18.03 4.90
CA TYR A 140 -4.46 -17.93 4.07
C TYR A 140 -5.20 -16.61 4.24
N TYR A 141 -5.04 -15.97 5.40
CA TYR A 141 -5.70 -14.70 5.71
C TYR A 141 -4.93 -13.52 5.13
N MET A 142 -3.62 -13.52 5.34
CA MET A 142 -2.74 -12.43 5.00
C MET A 142 -2.59 -12.27 3.49
N PRO A 143 -2.66 -11.05 2.95
CA PRO A 143 -2.14 -10.78 1.62
C PRO A 143 -0.66 -11.16 1.53
N ASN A 144 -0.28 -11.80 0.43
CA ASN A 144 1.07 -12.22 0.10
C ASN A 144 1.42 -11.72 -1.32
N ALA A 145 2.66 -11.95 -1.77
CA ALA A 145 3.14 -11.45 -3.05
C ALA A 145 2.34 -12.03 -4.23
N GLU A 146 1.98 -13.33 -4.17
CA GLU A 146 1.14 -13.99 -5.19
C GLU A 146 -0.22 -13.29 -5.36
N ARG A 147 -0.95 -13.03 -4.26
CA ARG A 147 -2.23 -12.32 -4.32
C ARG A 147 -2.09 -10.86 -4.75
N ALA A 148 -0.95 -10.23 -4.48
CA ALA A 148 -0.67 -8.89 -4.94
C ALA A 148 -0.35 -8.86 -6.44
N LEU A 149 0.44 -9.83 -6.94
CA LEU A 149 0.74 -10.03 -8.35
C LEU A 149 -0.54 -10.27 -9.16
N GLU A 150 -1.37 -11.23 -8.74
CA GLU A 150 -2.68 -11.48 -9.37
C GLU A 150 -3.53 -10.20 -9.41
N GLY A 151 -3.52 -9.42 -8.34
CA GLY A 151 -4.23 -8.15 -8.26
C GLY A 151 -3.72 -7.07 -9.22
N LEU A 152 -2.40 -7.03 -9.47
CA LEU A 152 -1.76 -6.14 -10.43
C LEU A 152 -2.07 -6.57 -11.86
N GLU A 153 -1.94 -7.86 -12.18
CA GLU A 153 -2.28 -8.42 -13.49
C GLU A 153 -3.75 -8.11 -13.84
N GLU A 154 -4.68 -8.39 -12.92
CA GLU A 154 -6.10 -8.07 -13.10
C GLU A 154 -6.38 -6.57 -13.26
N LEU A 155 -5.53 -5.70 -12.71
CA LEU A 155 -5.65 -4.24 -12.84
C LEU A 155 -5.10 -3.76 -14.19
N LEU A 156 -4.00 -4.33 -14.66
CA LEU A 156 -3.33 -3.98 -15.92
C LEU A 156 -4.13 -4.46 -17.14
N GLU A 157 -4.85 -5.58 -17.03
CA GLU A 157 -5.65 -6.17 -18.11
C GLU A 157 -7.03 -5.51 -18.35
N PHE A 158 -7.49 -4.60 -17.47
CA PHE A 158 -8.81 -3.96 -17.57
C PHE A 158 -8.96 -3.06 -18.81
#